data_AF-A0A1B9G406-F1
#
_entry.id   AF-A0A1B9G406-F1
#
_cell.length_a   1.000
_cell.length_b   1.000
_cell.length_c   1.000
_cell.angle_alpha   90.00
_cell.angle_beta   90.00
_cell.angle_gamma   90.00
#
_symmetry.space_group_name_H-M   'P 1'
#
loop_
_entity.id
_entity.type
_entity.pdbx_description
1 polymer ?
#
loop_
_entity_poly.entity_id
_entity_poly.type
_entity_poly.pdbx_seq_one_letter_code
_entity_poly.pdbx_strand_id
1 'polypeptide(L)'
;MTSIIRSNTTAKHDDHQTHNVLTHTSSLDKISAIHPHLLDILRALIPTDLLRVSNEFYDDLLPTLYRRIELNKDNVRGVLEGIINGSERKRDALGMVRELTVVHLEVLDYLVQLEGPVEGVRMNVGDHRLVSNHPDHPPNGNALDPHRPLFPKLDILHLPFQFISALDDLTISHNEISLPEDDITLSRLQLREDPLRKLSTYPSIFARSFIPSTIHLDLTQEIDSELYWSFDSSLFNLLDKIPHHPTSSTRLRIDTILPREKPERGYIPHNLLQPSSIHFKPNTSQQAGYGNGDIAKVIRDHYDVHISRASFPPIVYFVKDVSGVREELEKIVELRVRVEEALVLDEAEGGILREEVE
;
A
#
# COMPACT_ATOMS: atom_id res chain seq x y z
N MET A 1 104.12 -8.00 48.19
CA MET A 1 102.71 -8.26 48.56
C MET A 1 102.07 -8.99 47.39
N THR A 2 101.90 -10.31 47.59
CA THR A 2 100.85 -11.23 47.07
C THR A 2 100.13 -10.86 45.76
N SER A 3 99.90 -11.72 44.73
CA SER A 3 100.22 -13.13 44.37
C SER A 3 99.28 -13.43 43.17
N ILE A 4 99.72 -13.43 41.91
CA ILE A 4 99.92 -14.58 40.99
C ILE A 4 98.90 -15.75 41.10
N ILE A 5 98.31 -16.11 39.94
CA ILE A 5 98.02 -17.44 39.30
C ILE A 5 96.75 -17.25 38.43
N ARG A 6 96.75 -17.17 37.09
CA ARG A 6 97.05 -18.10 35.96
C ARG A 6 96.07 -19.27 35.72
N SER A 7 95.62 -19.34 34.45
CA SER A 7 95.18 -20.50 33.64
C SER A 7 93.69 -20.87 33.76
N ASN A 8 92.94 -21.33 32.75
CA ASN A 8 93.10 -21.49 31.30
C ASN A 8 91.73 -21.95 30.72
N THR A 9 91.58 -21.80 29.40
CA THR A 9 90.84 -22.69 28.47
C THR A 9 89.30 -22.70 28.33
N THR A 10 88.93 -22.40 27.08
CA THR A 10 88.00 -23.09 26.16
C THR A 10 86.50 -22.78 26.16
N ALA A 11 86.14 -22.17 25.03
CA ALA A 11 85.16 -22.66 24.06
C ALA A 11 83.70 -22.20 24.18
N LYS A 12 83.36 -21.47 23.11
CA LYS A 12 82.12 -21.52 22.32
C LYS A 12 80.96 -20.60 22.72
N HIS A 13 80.52 -19.96 21.63
CA HIS A 13 79.20 -19.53 21.25
C HIS A 13 78.91 -18.03 21.24
N ASP A 14 78.44 -17.65 20.05
CA ASP A 14 77.53 -16.55 19.74
C ASP A 14 78.14 -15.17 19.50
N ASP A 15 78.46 -14.95 18.23
CA ASP A 15 78.17 -13.68 17.56
C ASP A 15 77.53 -13.98 16.19
N HIS A 16 76.27 -14.41 16.23
CA HIS A 16 75.38 -14.21 15.10
C HIS A 16 74.99 -12.73 15.08
N GLN A 17 75.47 -12.01 14.08
CA GLN A 17 74.89 -10.75 13.63
C GLN A 17 73.40 -10.97 13.34
N THR A 18 72.54 -10.64 14.31
CA THR A 18 71.12 -10.46 14.05
C THR A 18 70.92 -9.06 13.52
N HIS A 19 70.71 -9.00 12.21
CA HIS A 19 70.06 -7.88 11.55
C HIS A 19 68.75 -7.57 12.27
N ASN A 20 68.76 -6.50 13.08
CA ASN A 20 67.58 -5.69 13.27
C ASN A 20 67.21 -5.07 11.92
N VAL A 21 66.06 -5.45 11.37
CA VAL A 21 64.99 -4.60 10.81
C VAL A 21 64.06 -5.54 10.05
N LEU A 22 63.11 -6.13 10.76
CA LEU A 22 61.87 -6.67 10.20
C LEU A 22 60.72 -6.22 11.11
N THR A 23 60.53 -4.91 11.21
CA THR A 23 59.27 -4.33 11.69
C THR A 23 58.45 -3.85 10.48
N HIS A 24 58.14 -4.77 9.57
CA HIS A 24 57.10 -4.54 8.59
C HIS A 24 55.78 -5.13 9.12
N THR A 25 55.03 -4.26 9.79
CA THR A 25 53.61 -4.03 9.50
C THR A 25 52.73 -5.28 9.36
N SER A 26 52.40 -5.93 10.47
CA SER A 26 51.16 -6.73 10.59
C SER A 26 50.13 -5.98 11.43
N SER A 27 50.01 -4.67 11.20
CA SER A 27 48.94 -3.88 11.80
C SER A 27 47.68 -4.06 10.94
N LEU A 28 46.61 -4.55 11.57
CA LEU A 28 45.29 -4.63 10.96
C LEU A 28 44.62 -3.24 10.86
N ASP A 29 45.27 -2.16 11.32
CA ASP A 29 44.67 -0.82 11.39
C ASP A 29 44.22 -0.32 10.01
N LYS A 30 44.97 -0.67 8.96
CA LYS A 30 44.59 -0.32 7.58
C LYS A 30 43.35 -1.09 7.11
N ILE A 31 43.18 -2.34 7.53
CA ILE A 31 41.99 -3.15 7.22
C ILE A 31 40.81 -2.68 8.07
N SER A 32 41.05 -2.39 9.35
CA SER A 32 40.06 -1.83 10.27
C SER A 32 39.54 -0.47 9.79
N ALA A 33 40.39 0.39 9.22
CA ALA A 33 39.98 1.68 8.64
C ALA A 33 39.02 1.55 7.45
N ILE A 34 39.13 0.45 6.69
CA ILE A 34 38.28 0.19 5.51
C ILE A 34 37.04 -0.63 5.88
N HIS A 35 37.04 -1.29 7.04
CA HIS A 35 35.96 -2.17 7.49
C HIS A 35 34.56 -1.51 7.49
N PRO A 36 34.36 -0.26 7.97
CA PRO A 36 33.05 0.41 7.89
C PRO A 36 32.57 0.61 6.45
N HIS A 37 33.48 0.99 5.53
CA HIS A 37 33.15 1.20 4.12
C HIS A 37 32.76 -0.12 3.43
N LEU A 38 33.46 -1.22 3.75
CA LEU A 38 33.08 -2.54 3.26
C LEU A 38 31.71 -2.96 3.79
N LEU A 39 31.42 -2.70 5.07
CA LEU A 39 30.12 -2.97 5.64
C LEU A 39 29.02 -2.16 4.95
N ASP A 40 29.22 -0.87 4.69
CA ASP A 40 28.24 -0.04 4.00
C ASP A 40 27.96 -0.53 2.57
N ILE A 41 29.01 -0.97 1.85
CA ILE A 41 28.86 -1.59 0.53
C ILE A 41 28.07 -2.91 0.64
N LEU A 42 28.39 -3.76 1.62
CA LEU A 42 27.68 -5.02 1.82
C LEU A 42 26.22 -4.81 2.23
N ARG A 43 25.93 -3.79 3.05
CA ARG A 43 24.57 -3.38 3.41
C ARG A 43 23.76 -2.98 2.17
N ALA A 44 24.39 -2.32 1.21
CA ALA A 44 23.73 -1.94 -0.04
C ALA A 44 23.55 -3.13 -1.00
N LEU A 45 24.54 -4.03 -1.08
CA LEU A 45 24.55 -5.11 -2.07
C LEU A 45 23.80 -6.38 -1.64
N ILE A 46 23.97 -6.80 -0.39
CA ILE A 46 23.46 -8.08 0.13
C ILE A 46 22.81 -7.95 1.52
N PRO A 47 21.87 -6.99 1.72
CA PRO A 47 21.31 -6.71 3.03
C PRO A 47 20.64 -7.92 3.69
N THR A 48 20.02 -8.80 2.90
CA THR A 48 19.34 -10.00 3.40
C THR A 48 20.29 -11.06 3.95
N ASP A 49 21.49 -11.17 3.39
CA ASP A 49 22.50 -12.13 3.86
C ASP A 49 23.12 -11.64 5.17
N LEU A 50 23.31 -10.32 5.31
CA LEU A 50 23.82 -9.71 6.53
C LEU A 50 22.89 -9.90 7.73
N LEU A 51 21.58 -10.06 7.52
CA LEU A 51 20.62 -10.39 8.58
C LEU A 51 20.99 -11.68 9.33
N ARG A 52 21.71 -12.61 8.68
CA ARG A 52 22.13 -13.89 9.27
C ARG A 52 23.47 -13.80 10.01
N VAL A 53 24.20 -12.70 9.85
CA VAL A 53 25.56 -12.54 10.37
C VAL A 53 25.55 -12.17 11.86
N SER A 54 24.68 -11.24 12.26
CA SER A 54 24.55 -10.84 13.67
C SER A 54 23.18 -10.23 13.97
N ASN A 55 22.80 -10.21 15.26
CA ASN A 55 21.59 -9.51 15.71
C ASN A 55 21.69 -7.99 15.48
N GLU A 56 22.89 -7.40 15.55
CA GLU A 56 23.07 -5.97 15.27
C GLU A 56 22.72 -5.63 13.83
N PHE A 57 23.15 -6.45 12.85
CA PHE A 57 22.74 -6.26 11.45
C PHE A 57 21.25 -6.49 11.27
N TYR A 58 20.66 -7.42 12.01
CA TYR A 58 19.22 -7.63 11.99
C TYR A 58 18.48 -6.36 12.44
N ASP A 59 18.82 -5.81 13.60
CA ASP A 59 18.13 -4.63 14.15
C ASP A 59 18.36 -3.36 13.31
N ASP A 60 19.55 -3.23 12.68
CA ASP A 60 19.93 -2.10 11.83
C ASP A 60 19.24 -2.14 10.45
N LEU A 61 19.20 -3.31 9.80
CA LEU A 61 18.74 -3.44 8.41
C LEU A 61 17.25 -3.74 8.27
N LEU A 62 16.66 -4.45 9.24
CA LEU A 62 15.26 -4.86 9.15
C LEU A 62 14.29 -3.67 8.99
N PRO A 63 14.43 -2.54 9.73
CA PRO A 63 13.55 -1.39 9.54
C PRO A 63 13.59 -0.84 8.11
N THR A 64 14.77 -0.83 7.48
CA THR A 64 14.95 -0.34 6.12
C THR A 64 14.36 -1.30 5.10
N LEU A 65 14.58 -2.60 5.27
CA LEU A 65 14.08 -3.64 4.37
C LEU A 65 12.56 -3.80 4.43
N TYR A 66 11.97 -3.71 5.63
CA TYR A 66 10.54 -3.87 5.83
C TYR A 66 9.77 -2.57 5.71
N ARG A 67 10.43 -1.41 5.55
CA ARG A 67 9.75 -0.11 5.42
C ARG A 67 8.72 -0.13 4.29
N ARG A 68 9.07 -0.74 3.15
CA ARG A 68 8.26 -0.81 1.94
C ARG A 68 8.04 -2.26 1.54
N ILE A 69 6.79 -2.67 1.44
CA ILE A 69 6.44 -4.03 0.99
C ILE A 69 5.47 -3.92 -0.17
N GLU A 70 5.67 -4.77 -1.17
CA GLU A 70 4.67 -5.03 -2.21
C GLU A 70 4.10 -6.43 -2.00
N LEU A 71 2.78 -6.54 -1.95
CA LEU A 71 2.06 -7.81 -1.90
C LEU A 71 1.40 -8.08 -3.25
N ASN A 72 1.68 -9.26 -3.78
CA ASN A 72 1.10 -9.78 -5.01
C ASN A 72 0.78 -11.27 -4.84
N LYS A 73 0.13 -11.86 -5.85
CA LYS A 73 -0.27 -13.27 -5.84
C LYS A 73 0.90 -14.25 -5.63
N ASP A 74 2.12 -13.87 -6.02
CA ASP A 74 3.30 -14.74 -5.98
C ASP A 74 4.01 -14.72 -4.62
N ASN A 75 3.94 -13.59 -3.91
CA ASN A 75 4.70 -13.40 -2.67
C ASN A 75 3.85 -13.38 -1.39
N VAL A 76 2.54 -13.12 -1.46
CA VAL A 76 1.70 -12.88 -0.28
C VAL A 76 1.78 -14.01 0.73
N ARG A 77 1.79 -15.26 0.24
CA ARG A 77 1.95 -16.44 1.08
C ARG A 77 3.29 -16.42 1.81
N GLY A 78 4.40 -16.26 1.10
CA GLY A 78 5.73 -16.23 1.74
C GLY A 78 5.88 -15.06 2.73
N VAL A 79 5.33 -13.89 2.40
CA VAL A 79 5.39 -12.69 3.24
C VAL A 79 4.53 -12.83 4.50
N LEU A 80 3.42 -13.58 4.46
CA LEU A 80 2.49 -13.68 5.60
C LEU A 80 2.49 -15.04 6.32
N GLU A 81 3.15 -16.05 5.75
CA GLU A 81 3.22 -17.39 6.33
C GLU A 81 3.90 -17.39 7.71
N GLY A 82 3.36 -18.17 8.66
CA GLY A 82 3.93 -18.26 10.02
C GLY A 82 3.55 -17.13 10.98
N ILE A 83 2.79 -16.11 10.53
CA ILE A 83 2.20 -15.10 11.44
C ILE A 83 1.13 -15.74 12.34
N ILE A 84 0.34 -16.66 11.78
CA ILE A 84 -0.68 -17.43 12.52
C ILE A 84 0.00 -18.38 13.52
N ASN A 85 1.13 -18.97 13.13
CA ASN A 85 1.91 -19.87 13.99
C ASN A 85 2.65 -19.16 15.13
N GLY A 86 2.43 -17.85 15.32
CA GLY A 86 2.94 -17.10 16.47
C GLY A 86 4.39 -16.63 16.32
N SER A 87 4.92 -16.49 15.10
CA SER A 87 6.25 -15.89 14.92
C SER A 87 6.25 -14.41 15.31
N GLU A 88 6.64 -14.12 16.56
CA GLU A 88 6.75 -12.75 17.08
C GLU A 88 7.69 -11.90 16.23
N ARG A 89 8.86 -12.45 15.87
CA ARG A 89 9.83 -11.76 15.00
C ARG A 89 9.23 -11.29 13.68
N LYS A 90 8.38 -12.12 13.06
CA LYS A 90 7.73 -11.76 11.80
C LYS A 90 6.68 -10.67 12.00
N ARG A 91 5.92 -10.74 13.10
CA ARG A 91 4.97 -9.67 13.47
C ARG A 91 5.69 -8.36 13.76
N ASP A 92 6.84 -8.41 14.45
CA ASP A 92 7.65 -7.22 14.75
C ASP A 92 8.21 -6.60 13.47
N ALA A 93 8.68 -7.42 12.53
CA ALA A 93 9.14 -6.98 11.21
C ALA A 93 8.01 -6.30 10.41
N LEU A 94 6.81 -6.90 10.36
CA LEU A 94 5.65 -6.28 9.71
C LEU A 94 5.17 -5.02 10.43
N GLY A 95 5.44 -4.91 11.73
CA GLY A 95 5.28 -3.69 12.52
C GLY A 95 6.19 -2.54 12.11
N MET A 96 7.17 -2.76 11.23
CA MET A 96 8.05 -1.73 10.67
C MET A 96 7.57 -1.19 9.31
N VAL A 97 6.56 -1.83 8.70
CA VAL A 97 6.03 -1.44 7.39
C VAL A 97 5.35 -0.08 7.50
N ARG A 98 5.81 0.85 6.66
CA ARG A 98 5.26 2.21 6.53
C ARG A 98 4.54 2.39 5.21
N GLU A 99 4.99 1.72 4.16
CA GLU A 99 4.41 1.81 2.82
C GLU A 99 4.10 0.39 2.33
N LEU A 100 2.86 0.15 1.92
CA LEU A 100 2.39 -1.13 1.42
C LEU A 100 1.74 -0.95 0.06
N THR A 101 2.11 -1.76 -0.92
CA THR A 101 1.42 -1.85 -2.21
C THR A 101 0.67 -3.17 -2.30
N VAL A 102 -0.62 -3.15 -2.58
CA VAL A 102 -1.42 -4.37 -2.81
C VAL A 102 -1.77 -4.45 -4.29
N VAL A 103 -1.05 -5.28 -5.04
CA VAL A 103 -1.12 -5.28 -6.52
C VAL A 103 -2.28 -6.11 -7.05
N HIS A 104 -2.63 -7.18 -6.35
CA HIS A 104 -3.53 -8.24 -6.84
C HIS A 104 -4.64 -8.53 -5.82
N LEU A 105 -5.86 -8.82 -6.27
CA LEU A 105 -7.00 -9.16 -5.41
C LEU A 105 -6.77 -10.44 -4.60
N GLU A 106 -5.96 -11.37 -5.11
CA GLU A 106 -5.60 -12.63 -4.47
C GLU A 106 -4.93 -12.41 -3.10
N VAL A 107 -4.40 -11.22 -2.84
CA VAL A 107 -3.92 -10.82 -1.52
C VAL A 107 -5.08 -10.81 -0.50
N LEU A 108 -6.25 -10.28 -0.88
CA LEU A 108 -7.44 -10.29 -0.04
C LEU A 108 -7.97 -11.71 0.15
N ASP A 109 -7.94 -12.54 -0.90
CA ASP A 109 -8.29 -13.97 -0.79
C ASP A 109 -7.44 -14.69 0.25
N TYR A 110 -6.13 -14.41 0.25
CA TYR A 110 -5.22 -14.99 1.23
C TYR A 110 -5.50 -14.48 2.64
N LEU A 111 -5.78 -13.18 2.81
CA LEU A 111 -6.14 -12.60 4.11
C LEU A 111 -7.44 -13.18 4.67
N VAL A 112 -8.45 -13.40 3.82
CA VAL A 112 -9.70 -14.11 4.20
C VAL A 112 -9.38 -15.51 4.74
N GLN A 113 -8.48 -16.24 4.08
CA GLN A 113 -8.06 -17.58 4.54
C GLN A 113 -7.29 -17.53 5.86
N LEU A 114 -6.46 -16.50 6.07
CA LEU A 114 -5.67 -16.34 7.27
C LEU A 114 -6.52 -16.02 8.51
N GLU A 115 -7.57 -15.23 8.36
CA GLU A 115 -8.41 -14.78 9.49
C GLU A 115 -9.51 -15.80 9.86
N GLY A 116 -9.68 -16.86 9.08
CA GLY A 116 -10.69 -17.89 9.29
C GLY A 116 -12.11 -17.42 8.92
N PRO A 117 -13.13 -18.30 9.02
CA PRO A 117 -14.50 -17.91 8.71
C PRO A 117 -14.95 -16.78 9.66
N VAL A 118 -15.29 -15.62 9.08
CA VAL A 118 -15.87 -14.49 9.80
C VAL A 118 -17.23 -14.93 10.35
N GLU A 119 -17.29 -15.29 11.63
CA GLU A 119 -18.55 -15.50 12.35
C GLU A 119 -19.31 -14.17 12.42
N GLY A 120 -20.16 -13.92 11.45
CA GLY A 120 -20.93 -12.67 11.37
C GLY A 120 -21.82 -12.55 10.14
N VAL A 121 -21.51 -13.23 9.04
CA VAL A 121 -22.40 -13.30 7.88
C VAL A 121 -23.44 -14.39 8.11
N ARG A 122 -24.38 -14.15 9.04
CA ARG A 122 -25.66 -14.88 9.03
C ARG A 122 -26.47 -14.34 7.87
N MET A 123 -26.28 -14.88 6.67
CA MET A 123 -27.35 -14.84 5.69
C MET A 123 -28.48 -15.70 6.24
N ASN A 124 -29.64 -15.10 6.47
CA ASN A 124 -30.89 -15.82 6.67
C ASN A 124 -31.22 -16.56 5.35
N VAL A 125 -30.56 -17.70 5.11
CA VAL A 125 -31.03 -18.70 4.17
C VAL A 125 -31.87 -19.65 4.99
N GLY A 126 -33.16 -19.72 4.65
CA GLY A 126 -34.15 -20.49 5.39
C GLY A 126 -33.74 -21.94 5.65
N ASP A 127 -34.19 -22.44 6.79
CA ASP A 127 -34.12 -23.81 7.28
C ASP A 127 -34.02 -24.89 6.20
N HIS A 128 -32.84 -25.49 6.06
CA HIS A 128 -32.73 -26.92 5.71
C HIS A 128 -31.69 -27.59 6.62
N ARG A 129 -32.22 -28.21 7.68
CA ARG A 129 -31.53 -29.23 8.47
C ARG A 129 -31.12 -30.37 7.55
N LEU A 130 -29.83 -30.49 7.25
CA LEU A 130 -29.20 -31.76 6.93
C LEU A 130 -28.09 -32.03 7.93
N VAL A 131 -28.40 -33.00 8.80
CA VAL A 131 -27.48 -33.64 9.73
C VAL A 131 -26.41 -34.34 8.90
N SER A 132 -25.14 -33.97 9.06
CA SER A 132 -24.01 -34.79 8.64
C SER A 132 -23.06 -34.94 9.82
N ASN A 133 -22.99 -36.19 10.31
CA ASN A 133 -22.08 -36.63 11.35
C ASN A 133 -20.74 -37.02 10.71
N HIS A 134 -19.69 -36.23 10.89
CA HIS A 134 -18.33 -36.78 10.92
C HIS A 134 -17.39 -35.97 11.84
N PRO A 135 -16.65 -36.64 12.75
CA PRO A 135 -15.74 -35.99 13.66
C PRO A 135 -14.33 -36.02 13.07
N ASP A 136 -13.89 -34.92 12.47
CA ASP A 136 -12.46 -34.67 12.29
C ASP A 136 -12.18 -33.23 12.71
N HIS A 137 -11.31 -33.11 13.71
CA HIS A 137 -10.88 -31.88 14.35
C HIS A 137 -10.43 -30.80 13.35
N PRO A 138 -10.84 -29.53 13.50
CA PRO A 138 -9.99 -28.45 13.01
C PRO A 138 -8.80 -28.32 13.98
N PRO A 139 -7.58 -28.04 13.49
CA PRO A 139 -6.50 -27.67 14.37
C PRO A 139 -6.90 -26.36 15.06
N ASN A 140 -6.84 -26.35 16.40
CA ASN A 140 -6.77 -25.14 17.19
C ASN A 140 -5.48 -24.39 16.81
N GLY A 141 -5.50 -23.71 15.67
CA GLY A 141 -4.54 -22.68 15.31
C GLY A 141 -5.11 -21.37 15.83
N ASN A 142 -4.39 -20.70 16.71
CA ASN A 142 -4.72 -19.38 17.22
C ASN A 142 -5.04 -18.45 16.03
N ALA A 143 -6.32 -18.16 15.82
CA ALA A 143 -6.74 -17.14 14.87
C ALA A 143 -5.96 -15.85 15.19
N LEU A 144 -5.63 -15.08 14.16
CA LEU A 144 -5.11 -13.73 14.34
C LEU A 144 -6.04 -12.99 15.33
N ASP A 145 -5.45 -12.34 16.34
CA ASP A 145 -6.21 -11.48 17.23
C ASP A 145 -6.94 -10.45 16.35
N PRO A 146 -8.28 -10.51 16.24
CA PRO A 146 -9.03 -9.69 15.31
C PRO A 146 -8.94 -8.20 15.65
N HIS A 147 -8.33 -7.84 16.78
CA HIS A 147 -8.14 -6.47 17.22
C HIS A 147 -6.75 -5.90 16.91
N ARG A 148 -5.79 -6.70 16.44
CA ARG A 148 -4.44 -6.20 16.11
C ARG A 148 -4.26 -6.10 14.59
N PRO A 149 -4.09 -4.89 14.03
CA PRO A 149 -3.84 -4.75 12.60
C PRO A 149 -2.53 -5.44 12.21
N LEU A 150 -2.52 -5.99 11.00
CA LEU A 150 -1.36 -6.69 10.44
C LEU A 150 -0.16 -5.75 10.25
N PHE A 151 -0.45 -4.49 9.92
CA PHE A 151 0.53 -3.42 9.70
C PHE A 151 0.21 -2.22 10.62
N PRO A 152 0.58 -2.27 11.91
CA PRO A 152 0.18 -1.28 12.90
C PRO A 152 0.76 0.13 12.69
N LYS A 153 1.81 0.27 11.86
CA LYS A 153 2.49 1.53 11.59
C LYS A 153 2.37 1.96 10.12
N LEU A 154 1.36 1.43 9.42
CA LEU A 154 1.17 1.71 8.01
C LEU A 154 0.83 3.18 7.80
N ASP A 155 1.69 3.91 7.08
CA ASP A 155 1.47 5.30 6.74
C ASP A 155 0.73 5.39 5.41
N ILE A 156 1.19 4.65 4.38
CA ILE A 156 0.66 4.71 3.01
C ILE A 156 0.29 3.31 2.51
N LEU A 157 -0.93 3.16 1.99
CA LEU A 157 -1.39 2.00 1.24
C LEU A 157 -1.61 2.37 -0.22
N HIS A 158 -0.86 1.76 -1.13
CA HIS A 158 -0.97 1.95 -2.58
C HIS A 158 -1.85 0.86 -3.20
N LEU A 159 -2.90 1.28 -3.91
CA LEU A 159 -3.75 0.43 -4.72
C LEU A 159 -3.55 0.81 -6.20
N PRO A 160 -2.76 0.04 -6.96
CA PRO A 160 -2.52 0.32 -8.37
C PRO A 160 -3.78 0.10 -9.19
N PHE A 161 -3.84 0.70 -10.39
CA PHE A 161 -4.97 0.55 -11.30
C PHE A 161 -5.35 -0.92 -11.57
N GLN A 162 -4.34 -1.80 -11.69
CA GLN A 162 -4.55 -3.24 -11.89
C GLN A 162 -5.41 -3.87 -10.78
N PHE A 163 -5.19 -3.49 -9.51
CA PHE A 163 -5.99 -3.97 -8.39
C PHE A 163 -7.44 -3.47 -8.51
N ILE A 164 -7.61 -2.19 -8.83
CA ILE A 164 -8.91 -1.53 -8.91
C ILE A 164 -9.73 -2.12 -10.08
N SER A 165 -9.11 -2.31 -11.25
CA SER A 165 -9.73 -2.94 -12.42
C SER A 165 -10.18 -4.37 -12.11
N ALA A 166 -9.38 -5.17 -11.41
CA ALA A 166 -9.77 -6.53 -11.04
C ALA A 166 -10.96 -6.54 -10.05
N LEU A 167 -11.04 -5.54 -9.15
CA LEU A 167 -12.18 -5.36 -8.25
C LEU A 167 -13.44 -4.97 -9.02
N ASP A 168 -13.29 -4.14 -10.04
CA ASP A 168 -14.39 -3.75 -10.92
C ASP A 168 -14.92 -4.94 -11.72
N ASP A 169 -14.04 -5.73 -12.34
CA ASP A 169 -14.42 -6.98 -13.04
C ASP A 169 -15.21 -7.92 -12.13
N LEU A 170 -14.79 -8.06 -10.87
CA LEU A 170 -15.51 -8.85 -9.87
C LEU A 170 -16.91 -8.27 -9.59
N THR A 171 -17.03 -6.95 -9.52
CA THR A 171 -18.30 -6.25 -9.27
C THR A 171 -19.25 -6.35 -10.46
N ILE A 172 -18.75 -6.19 -11.69
CA ILE A 172 -19.51 -6.35 -12.93
C ILE A 172 -20.01 -7.80 -13.04
N SER A 173 -19.14 -8.77 -12.83
CA SER A 173 -19.53 -10.18 -12.87
C SER A 173 -20.65 -10.51 -11.88
N HIS A 174 -20.66 -9.87 -10.70
CA HIS A 174 -21.74 -10.03 -9.73
C HIS A 174 -23.07 -9.41 -10.21
N ASN A 175 -23.01 -8.23 -10.84
CA ASN A 175 -24.20 -7.52 -11.33
C ASN A 175 -24.84 -8.22 -12.55
N GLU A 176 -24.04 -8.74 -13.47
CA GLU A 176 -24.53 -9.52 -14.63
C GLU A 176 -25.26 -10.80 -14.20
N ILE A 177 -24.83 -11.42 -13.10
CA ILE A 177 -25.47 -12.62 -12.52
C ILE A 177 -26.84 -12.31 -11.89
N SER A 178 -27.14 -11.05 -11.59
CA SER A 178 -28.35 -10.62 -10.89
C SER A 178 -29.54 -10.31 -11.80
N LEU A 179 -29.38 -10.44 -13.12
CA LEU A 179 -30.47 -10.34 -14.09
C LEU A 179 -31.27 -11.66 -14.12
N PRO A 180 -32.61 -11.61 -13.93
CA PRO A 180 -33.43 -12.81 -13.98
C PRO A 180 -33.64 -13.22 -15.43
N GLU A 181 -32.73 -14.04 -15.97
CA GLU A 181 -33.09 -14.91 -17.08
C GLU A 181 -33.77 -16.16 -16.50
N ASP A 182 -35.09 -16.21 -16.70
CA ASP A 182 -35.88 -17.43 -16.58
C ASP A 182 -35.16 -18.55 -17.35
N ASP A 183 -35.07 -19.74 -16.74
CA ASP A 183 -34.41 -20.97 -17.23
C ASP A 183 -32.88 -21.12 -17.06
N ILE A 184 -32.37 -21.29 -15.82
CA ILE A 184 -31.07 -21.96 -15.65
C ILE A 184 -31.00 -22.93 -14.45
N THR A 185 -30.92 -24.21 -14.82
CA THR A 185 -30.48 -25.42 -14.11
C THR A 185 -29.67 -25.28 -12.80
N LEU A 186 -30.04 -26.10 -11.80
CA LEU A 186 -29.45 -26.24 -10.46
C LEU A 186 -27.93 -26.49 -10.41
N SER A 187 -27.29 -26.87 -11.51
CA SER A 187 -25.84 -27.12 -11.58
C SER A 187 -24.99 -25.85 -11.55
N ARG A 188 -25.55 -24.65 -11.80
CA ARG A 188 -24.82 -23.38 -11.68
C ARG A 188 -24.79 -22.81 -10.25
N LEU A 189 -25.57 -23.35 -9.30
CA LEU A 189 -25.62 -22.86 -7.91
C LEU A 189 -24.37 -23.16 -7.09
N GLN A 190 -23.55 -24.14 -7.48
CA GLN A 190 -22.33 -24.49 -6.73
C GLN A 190 -21.09 -23.68 -7.14
N LEU A 191 -21.12 -22.99 -8.29
CA LEU A 191 -20.11 -21.99 -8.70
C LEU A 191 -20.53 -20.55 -8.36
N ARG A 192 -21.76 -20.34 -7.89
CA ARG A 192 -22.44 -19.05 -7.70
C ARG A 192 -22.04 -18.31 -6.41
N GLU A 193 -21.39 -18.96 -5.46
CA GLU A 193 -21.14 -18.38 -4.13
C GLU A 193 -19.87 -17.51 -4.04
N ASP A 194 -18.90 -17.65 -4.96
CA ASP A 194 -17.57 -17.05 -4.79
C ASP A 194 -17.55 -15.51 -4.91
N PRO A 195 -18.13 -14.87 -5.96
CA PRO A 195 -18.04 -13.41 -6.13
C PRO A 195 -18.81 -12.62 -5.06
N LEU A 196 -20.03 -13.05 -4.74
CA LEU A 196 -20.89 -12.38 -3.76
C LEU A 196 -20.29 -12.49 -2.35
N ARG A 197 -19.72 -13.66 -2.02
CA ARG A 197 -19.00 -13.84 -0.76
C ARG A 197 -17.74 -12.99 -0.71
N LYS A 198 -16.97 -12.90 -1.80
CA LYS A 198 -15.78 -12.04 -1.89
C LYS A 198 -16.14 -10.57 -1.69
N LEU A 199 -17.09 -10.03 -2.45
CA LEU A 199 -17.51 -8.63 -2.36
C LEU A 199 -18.11 -8.26 -0.99
N SER A 200 -18.77 -9.20 -0.31
CA SER A 200 -19.26 -8.96 1.06
C SER A 200 -18.17 -9.08 2.14
N THR A 201 -17.10 -9.84 1.88
CA THR A 201 -16.05 -10.11 2.88
C THR A 201 -14.87 -9.14 2.75
N TYR A 202 -14.44 -8.82 1.52
CA TYR A 202 -13.28 -7.97 1.23
C TYR A 202 -13.29 -6.64 1.97
N PRO A 203 -14.38 -5.86 2.04
CA PRO A 203 -14.37 -4.57 2.75
C PRO A 203 -14.01 -4.72 4.23
N SER A 204 -14.53 -5.76 4.88
CA SER A 204 -14.29 -6.01 6.31
C SER A 204 -12.85 -6.46 6.56
N ILE A 205 -12.32 -7.35 5.72
CA ILE A 205 -10.93 -7.82 5.79
C ILE A 205 -9.97 -6.67 5.51
N PHE A 206 -10.27 -5.85 4.49
CA PHE A 206 -9.49 -4.70 4.10
C PHE A 206 -9.39 -3.69 5.26
N ALA A 207 -10.53 -3.29 5.83
CA ALA A 207 -10.58 -2.32 6.92
C ALA A 207 -9.90 -2.82 8.22
N ARG A 208 -9.91 -4.13 8.47
CA ARG A 208 -9.25 -4.73 9.64
C ARG A 208 -7.74 -4.92 9.42
N SER A 209 -7.35 -5.38 8.23
CA SER A 209 -5.96 -5.71 7.91
C SER A 209 -5.11 -4.46 7.70
N PHE A 210 -5.72 -3.42 7.13
CA PHE A 210 -5.03 -2.19 6.74
C PHE A 210 -5.63 -0.99 7.46
N ILE A 211 -4.81 -0.31 8.24
CA ILE A 211 -5.17 0.97 8.90
C ILE A 211 -4.16 2.04 8.49
N PRO A 212 -4.16 2.47 7.21
CA PRO A 212 -3.22 3.45 6.72
C PRO A 212 -3.63 4.88 7.11
N SER A 213 -2.64 5.77 7.19
CA SER A 213 -2.89 7.22 7.25
C SER A 213 -3.33 7.77 5.88
N THR A 214 -2.87 7.18 4.78
CA THR A 214 -3.24 7.57 3.42
C THR A 214 -3.43 6.34 2.54
N ILE A 215 -4.55 6.30 1.81
CA ILE A 215 -4.77 5.33 0.73
C ILE A 215 -4.54 6.06 -0.57
N HIS A 216 -3.56 5.59 -1.34
CA HIS A 216 -3.24 6.09 -2.65
C HIS A 216 -3.90 5.21 -3.71
N LEU A 217 -4.87 5.77 -4.42
CA LEU A 217 -5.55 5.17 -5.56
C LEU A 217 -4.91 5.67 -6.85
N ASP A 218 -4.34 4.75 -7.63
CA ASP A 218 -3.81 5.05 -8.96
C ASP A 218 -4.89 4.80 -10.02
N LEU A 219 -5.45 5.90 -10.52
CA LEU A 219 -6.47 5.96 -11.57
C LEU A 219 -5.90 6.66 -12.81
N THR A 220 -4.59 6.54 -13.04
CA THR A 220 -3.90 7.21 -14.15
C THR A 220 -4.04 6.48 -15.49
N GLN A 221 -4.78 5.37 -15.54
CA GLN A 221 -5.13 4.71 -16.79
C GLN A 221 -6.49 5.19 -17.30
N GLU A 222 -6.65 5.15 -18.62
CA GLU A 222 -7.91 5.54 -19.26
C GLU A 222 -8.98 4.49 -19.00
N ILE A 223 -10.10 4.93 -18.41
CA ILE A 223 -11.26 4.10 -18.12
C ILE A 223 -12.34 4.41 -19.17
N ASP A 224 -12.98 3.38 -19.70
CA ASP A 224 -14.15 3.55 -20.56
C ASP A 224 -15.27 4.25 -19.77
N SER A 225 -15.89 5.26 -20.38
CA SER A 225 -17.03 5.98 -19.81
C SER A 225 -18.19 5.08 -19.36
N GLU A 226 -18.37 3.92 -20.01
CA GLU A 226 -19.41 2.95 -19.63
C GLU A 226 -19.11 2.24 -18.30
N LEU A 227 -17.82 2.09 -17.96
CA LEU A 227 -17.34 1.45 -16.73
C LEU A 227 -17.24 2.44 -15.54
N TYR A 228 -17.52 3.72 -15.78
CA TYR A 228 -17.43 4.76 -14.77
C TYR A 228 -18.18 4.41 -13.47
N TRP A 229 -19.42 3.95 -13.59
CA TRP A 229 -20.29 3.69 -12.43
C TRP A 229 -19.97 2.39 -11.71
N SER A 230 -19.43 1.40 -12.43
CA SER A 230 -18.99 0.15 -11.81
C SER A 230 -17.78 0.44 -10.91
N PHE A 231 -16.77 1.17 -11.40
CA PHE A 231 -15.60 1.56 -10.62
C PHE A 231 -15.98 2.34 -9.35
N ASP A 232 -16.89 3.31 -9.46
CA ASP A 232 -17.38 4.08 -8.30
C ASP A 232 -18.04 3.16 -7.25
N SER A 233 -18.86 2.21 -7.69
CA SER A 233 -19.51 1.23 -6.81
C SER A 233 -18.50 0.29 -6.15
N SER A 234 -17.50 -0.18 -6.91
CA SER A 234 -16.43 -1.06 -6.42
C SER A 234 -15.58 -0.39 -5.35
N LEU A 235 -15.13 0.84 -5.60
CA LEU A 235 -14.37 1.62 -4.62
C LEU A 235 -15.19 1.96 -3.39
N PHE A 236 -16.45 2.39 -3.57
CA PHE A 236 -17.35 2.66 -2.46
C PHE A 236 -17.50 1.44 -1.56
N ASN A 237 -17.82 0.27 -2.14
CA ASN A 237 -18.01 -0.96 -1.39
C ASN A 237 -16.76 -1.37 -0.60
N LEU A 238 -15.57 -1.25 -1.21
CA LEU A 238 -14.31 -1.59 -0.54
C LEU A 238 -14.02 -0.65 0.64
N LEU A 239 -14.25 0.66 0.46
CA LEU A 239 -13.81 1.69 1.40
C LEU A 239 -14.86 2.07 2.47
N ASP A 240 -16.13 1.69 2.30
CA ASP A 240 -17.23 1.98 3.24
C ASP A 240 -17.00 1.47 4.66
N LYS A 241 -16.22 0.40 4.83
CA LYS A 241 -15.93 -0.18 6.15
C LYS A 241 -14.75 0.46 6.86
N ILE A 242 -14.06 1.41 6.23
CA ILE A 242 -12.95 2.12 6.87
C ILE A 242 -13.53 3.14 7.86
N PRO A 243 -13.22 3.04 9.17
CA PRO A 243 -13.83 3.90 10.17
C PRO A 243 -13.61 5.39 9.90
N HIS A 244 -14.67 6.18 10.02
CA HIS A 244 -14.63 7.66 10.05
C HIS A 244 -14.31 8.19 11.45
N HIS A 245 -13.45 7.49 12.20
CA HIS A 245 -13.19 7.84 13.60
C HIS A 245 -12.44 9.19 13.67
N PRO A 246 -12.72 10.08 14.63
CA PRO A 246 -12.01 11.35 14.81
C PRO A 246 -10.49 11.19 15.05
N THR A 247 -10.04 9.97 15.39
CA THR A 247 -8.63 9.60 15.59
C THR A 247 -8.02 8.86 14.40
N SER A 248 -8.82 8.32 13.48
CA SER A 248 -8.34 7.68 12.24
C SER A 248 -8.45 8.68 11.10
N SER A 249 -7.38 9.44 10.90
CA SER A 249 -7.28 10.45 9.83
C SER A 249 -6.94 9.82 8.48
N THR A 250 -7.56 8.70 8.12
CA THR A 250 -7.30 8.08 6.80
C THR A 250 -7.77 9.04 5.71
N ARG A 251 -6.84 9.45 4.85
CA ARG A 251 -7.11 10.31 3.70
C ARG A 251 -6.98 9.53 2.41
N LEU A 252 -7.72 9.94 1.40
CA LEU A 252 -7.54 9.44 0.04
C LEU A 252 -6.62 10.37 -0.73
N ARG A 253 -5.66 9.77 -1.42
CA ARG A 253 -4.91 10.41 -2.49
C ARG A 253 -5.31 9.71 -3.79
N ILE A 254 -5.80 10.47 -4.74
CA ILE A 254 -6.26 9.97 -6.03
C ILE A 254 -5.40 10.61 -7.10
N ASP A 255 -4.63 9.81 -7.83
CA ASP A 255 -3.92 10.27 -9.02
C ASP A 255 -4.76 9.85 -10.24
N THR A 256 -5.17 10.79 -11.09
CA THR A 256 -6.08 10.54 -12.23
C THR A 256 -5.64 11.28 -13.50
N ILE A 257 -6.05 10.76 -14.66
CA ILE A 257 -5.91 11.43 -15.96
C ILE A 257 -7.30 11.73 -16.56
N LEU A 258 -7.41 12.78 -17.36
CA LEU A 258 -8.64 13.04 -18.13
C LEU A 258 -8.71 12.09 -19.35
N PRO A 259 -9.86 11.55 -19.75
CA PRO A 259 -9.98 10.68 -20.93
C PRO A 259 -9.76 11.44 -22.24
N ARG A 260 -9.48 10.70 -23.33
CA ARG A 260 -9.10 11.27 -24.65
C ARG A 260 -10.26 11.87 -25.43
N GLU A 261 -11.44 11.26 -25.37
CA GLU A 261 -12.57 11.64 -26.22
C GLU A 261 -13.53 12.57 -25.50
N LYS A 262 -13.26 13.88 -25.60
CA LYS A 262 -14.01 14.99 -24.99
C LYS A 262 -14.18 14.86 -23.47
N PRO A 263 -13.90 15.91 -22.68
CA PRO A 263 -14.09 15.88 -21.24
C PRO A 263 -15.59 16.02 -20.96
N GLU A 264 -16.35 14.95 -21.19
CA GLU A 264 -17.68 14.85 -20.62
C GLU A 264 -17.59 14.27 -19.20
N ARG A 265 -16.59 13.41 -18.88
CA ARG A 265 -16.28 12.96 -17.50
C ARG A 265 -14.83 12.52 -17.34
N GLY A 266 -13.99 13.25 -16.59
CA GLY A 266 -12.80 12.64 -15.99
C GLY A 266 -13.21 11.62 -14.93
N TYR A 267 -12.53 10.48 -14.80
CA TYR A 267 -12.84 9.55 -13.71
C TYR A 267 -12.30 10.09 -12.39
N ILE A 268 -13.22 10.62 -11.59
CA ILE A 268 -13.02 10.95 -10.19
C ILE A 268 -14.14 10.20 -9.45
N PRO A 269 -13.85 9.32 -8.49
CA PRO A 269 -14.91 8.62 -7.75
C PRO A 269 -15.82 9.66 -7.11
N HIS A 270 -17.11 9.57 -7.37
CA HIS A 270 -18.04 10.52 -6.79
C HIS A 270 -18.18 10.22 -5.31
N ASN A 271 -18.37 8.96 -4.90
CA ASN A 271 -18.81 8.60 -3.54
C ASN A 271 -17.67 8.51 -2.51
N LEU A 272 -16.93 9.62 -2.36
CA LEU A 272 -15.82 9.73 -1.42
C LEU A 272 -16.32 9.93 0.02
N LEU A 273 -15.99 8.98 0.90
CA LEU A 273 -16.37 9.00 2.32
C LEU A 273 -15.26 9.56 3.22
N GLN A 274 -14.05 9.74 2.69
CA GLN A 274 -12.88 10.22 3.41
C GLN A 274 -12.36 11.54 2.82
N PRO A 275 -11.67 12.38 3.62
CA PRO A 275 -10.98 13.56 3.10
C PRO A 275 -10.05 13.19 1.96
N SER A 276 -10.15 13.89 0.83
CA SER A 276 -9.53 13.46 -0.41
C SER A 276 -8.67 14.55 -1.06
N SER A 277 -7.55 14.13 -1.62
CA SER A 277 -6.67 14.92 -2.48
C SER A 277 -6.67 14.30 -3.87
N ILE A 278 -7.05 15.08 -4.88
CA ILE A 278 -7.17 14.61 -6.27
C ILE A 278 -6.09 15.31 -7.09
N HIS A 279 -5.18 14.54 -7.69
CA HIS A 279 -4.07 15.01 -8.49
C HIS A 279 -4.34 14.70 -9.97
N PHE A 280 -4.39 15.74 -10.80
CA PHE A 280 -4.53 15.60 -12.24
C PHE A 280 -3.16 15.42 -12.90
N LYS A 281 -2.84 14.18 -13.31
CA LYS A 281 -1.58 13.86 -13.96
C LYS A 281 -1.64 14.11 -15.47
N PRO A 282 -0.54 14.56 -16.10
CA PRO A 282 -0.47 14.68 -17.55
C PRO A 282 -0.47 13.28 -18.17
N ASN A 283 -1.23 13.10 -19.25
CA ASN A 283 -1.17 11.88 -20.03
C ASN A 283 0.16 11.82 -20.78
N THR A 284 1.08 10.94 -20.36
CA THR A 284 2.43 10.80 -20.94
C THR A 284 2.42 10.42 -22.42
N SER A 285 1.28 9.95 -22.95
CA SER A 285 1.10 9.61 -24.36
C SER A 285 0.77 10.81 -25.27
N GLN A 286 0.56 12.02 -24.73
CA GLN A 286 0.25 13.23 -25.50
C GLN A 286 1.26 14.37 -25.28
N GLN A 287 1.75 14.95 -26.39
CA GLN A 287 2.51 16.21 -26.37
C GLN A 287 1.60 17.45 -26.21
N ALA A 288 0.28 17.30 -26.34
CA ALA A 288 -0.71 18.33 -26.08
C ALA A 288 -1.37 18.03 -24.73
N GLY A 289 -1.06 18.80 -23.70
CA GLY A 289 -1.75 18.69 -22.41
C GLY A 289 -3.22 19.10 -22.51
N TYR A 290 -4.05 18.62 -21.58
CA TYR A 290 -5.42 19.10 -21.41
C TYR A 290 -5.43 20.59 -21.10
N GLY A 291 -6.43 21.32 -21.63
CA GLY A 291 -6.58 22.73 -21.33
C GLY A 291 -7.09 22.95 -19.91
N ASN A 292 -6.76 24.10 -19.31
CA ASN A 292 -7.29 24.50 -18.00
C ASN A 292 -8.82 24.48 -17.95
N GLY A 293 -9.50 24.79 -19.06
CA GLY A 293 -10.96 24.75 -19.17
C GLY A 293 -11.55 23.34 -19.04
N ASP A 294 -10.86 22.31 -19.52
CA ASP A 294 -11.28 20.92 -19.41
C ASP A 294 -11.20 20.45 -17.96
N ILE A 295 -10.09 20.78 -17.29
CA ILE A 295 -9.87 20.50 -15.86
C ILE A 295 -10.91 21.25 -15.01
N ALA A 296 -11.13 22.54 -15.26
CA ALA A 296 -12.12 23.35 -14.56
C ALA A 296 -13.54 22.76 -14.69
N LYS A 297 -13.92 22.31 -15.89
CA LYS A 297 -15.21 21.66 -16.11
C LYS A 297 -15.37 20.39 -15.28
N VAL A 298 -14.36 19.52 -15.27
CA VAL A 298 -14.39 18.26 -14.51
C VAL A 298 -14.44 18.51 -13.01
N ILE A 299 -13.64 19.46 -12.50
CA ILE A 299 -13.67 19.86 -11.09
C ILE A 299 -15.07 20.34 -10.72
N ARG A 300 -15.68 21.20 -11.53
CA ARG A 300 -17.03 21.73 -11.29
C ARG A 300 -18.08 20.62 -11.30
N ASP A 301 -18.11 19.78 -12.35
CA ASP A 301 -19.09 18.69 -12.46
C ASP A 301 -18.98 17.72 -11.26
N HIS A 302 -17.76 17.42 -10.82
CA HIS A 302 -17.54 16.61 -9.62
C HIS A 302 -17.98 17.32 -8.34
N TYR A 303 -17.63 18.59 -8.17
CA TYR A 303 -17.95 19.35 -6.96
C TYR A 303 -19.46 19.49 -6.75
N ASP A 304 -20.22 19.74 -7.82
CA ASP A 304 -21.68 19.83 -7.78
C ASP A 304 -22.30 18.53 -7.24
N VAL A 305 -21.79 17.37 -7.71
CA VAL A 305 -22.22 16.06 -7.20
C VAL A 305 -21.81 15.87 -5.74
N HIS A 306 -20.60 16.28 -5.38
CA HIS A 306 -20.06 16.15 -4.02
C HIS A 306 -20.86 16.92 -2.97
N ILE A 307 -21.18 18.20 -3.24
CA ILE A 307 -21.90 19.06 -2.29
C ILE A 307 -23.40 18.77 -2.22
N SER A 308 -23.97 18.10 -3.23
CA SER A 308 -25.39 17.72 -3.24
C SER A 308 -25.78 16.72 -2.15
N ARG A 309 -24.80 16.21 -1.38
CA ARG A 309 -24.97 15.17 -0.38
C ARG A 309 -25.22 15.72 1.02
N ALA A 310 -25.90 14.92 1.84
CA ALA A 310 -26.18 15.25 3.24
C ALA A 310 -24.92 15.39 4.11
N SER A 311 -23.82 14.74 3.73
CA SER A 311 -22.51 14.82 4.38
C SER A 311 -21.45 14.65 3.31
N PHE A 312 -20.46 15.55 3.28
CA PHE A 312 -19.38 15.51 2.31
C PHE A 312 -18.04 15.85 3.00
N PRO A 313 -17.04 14.96 2.94
CA PRO A 313 -15.72 15.25 3.49
C PRO A 313 -15.00 16.34 2.67
N PRO A 314 -13.99 17.03 3.24
CA PRO A 314 -13.23 18.03 2.50
C PRO A 314 -12.45 17.41 1.34
N ILE A 315 -12.46 18.09 0.19
CA ILE A 315 -11.74 17.71 -1.03
C ILE A 315 -10.79 18.83 -1.44
N VAL A 316 -9.60 18.46 -1.89
CA VAL A 316 -8.60 19.36 -2.44
C VAL A 316 -8.15 18.85 -3.81
N TYR A 317 -8.10 19.74 -4.80
CA TYR A 317 -7.68 19.44 -6.15
C TYR A 317 -6.29 20.01 -6.42
N PHE A 318 -5.39 19.18 -6.94
CA PHE A 318 -4.04 19.56 -7.32
C PHE A 318 -3.94 19.64 -8.84
N VAL A 319 -3.61 20.84 -9.31
CA VAL A 319 -3.50 21.17 -10.73
C VAL A 319 -2.17 21.86 -11.00
N LYS A 320 -1.70 21.78 -12.25
CA LYS A 320 -0.44 22.43 -12.66
C LYS A 320 -0.54 23.95 -12.72
N ASP A 321 -1.65 24.48 -13.24
CA ASP A 321 -1.88 25.91 -13.39
C ASP A 321 -3.12 26.34 -12.60
N VAL A 322 -2.92 26.63 -11.31
CA VAL A 322 -4.00 27.06 -10.41
C VAL A 322 -4.68 28.33 -10.91
N SER A 323 -3.89 29.30 -11.39
CA SER A 323 -4.42 30.60 -11.83
C SER A 323 -5.30 30.44 -13.07
N GLY A 324 -4.82 29.70 -14.06
CA GLY A 324 -5.58 29.44 -15.28
C GLY A 324 -6.83 28.59 -15.05
N VAL A 325 -6.78 27.58 -14.18
CA VAL A 325 -7.98 26.80 -13.81
C VAL A 325 -9.00 27.66 -13.05
N ARG A 326 -8.53 28.56 -12.16
CA ARG A 326 -9.41 29.49 -11.43
C ARG A 326 -10.14 30.45 -12.37
N GLU A 327 -9.43 31.06 -13.32
CA GLU A 327 -10.06 31.96 -14.31
C GLU A 327 -11.15 31.24 -15.12
N GLU A 328 -10.93 29.97 -15.48
CA GLU A 328 -11.93 29.17 -16.19
C GLU A 328 -13.13 28.82 -15.31
N LEU A 329 -12.91 28.50 -14.02
CA LEU A 329 -14.01 28.30 -13.06
C LEU A 329 -14.86 29.57 -12.88
N GLU A 330 -14.23 30.73 -12.76
CA GLU A 330 -14.93 32.03 -12.67
C GLU A 330 -15.80 32.29 -13.90
N LYS A 331 -15.28 32.06 -15.12
CA LYS A 331 -16.06 32.17 -16.37
C LYS A 331 -17.27 31.23 -16.37
N ILE A 332 -17.11 29.99 -15.89
CA ILE A 332 -18.22 29.01 -15.81
C ILE A 332 -19.31 29.51 -14.86
N VAL A 333 -18.93 30.10 -13.72
CA VAL A 333 -19.87 30.68 -12.73
C VAL A 333 -20.59 31.90 -13.30
N GLU A 334 -19.88 32.81 -13.96
CA GLU A 334 -20.47 34.02 -14.59
C GLU A 334 -21.53 33.67 -15.64
N LEU A 335 -21.30 32.58 -16.40
CA LEU A 335 -22.24 32.07 -17.38
C LEU A 335 -23.48 31.39 -16.77
N ARG A 336 -23.60 31.34 -15.43
CA ARG A 336 -24.67 30.66 -14.66
C ARG A 336 -24.89 29.22 -15.08
N VAL A 337 -23.83 28.54 -15.50
CA VAL A 337 -23.88 27.12 -15.87
C VAL A 337 -23.85 26.30 -14.58
N ARG A 338 -25.00 26.19 -13.89
CA ARG A 338 -25.19 25.34 -12.70
C ARG A 338 -23.99 25.33 -11.74
N VAL A 339 -23.62 26.47 -11.17
CA VAL A 339 -22.63 26.50 -10.07
C VAL A 339 -23.30 27.11 -8.86
N GLU A 340 -23.29 26.40 -7.73
CA GLU A 340 -23.60 27.04 -6.45
C GLU A 340 -22.45 28.01 -6.12
N GLU A 341 -22.77 29.25 -5.76
CA GLU A 341 -21.80 30.32 -5.45
C GLU A 341 -20.73 29.88 -4.43
N ALA A 342 -21.03 28.83 -3.64
CA ALA A 342 -20.16 28.16 -2.70
C ALA A 342 -18.79 27.72 -3.28
N LEU A 343 -18.72 27.19 -4.52
CA LEU A 343 -17.45 26.71 -5.09
C LEU A 343 -16.38 27.81 -5.18
N VAL A 344 -16.80 29.02 -5.59
CA VAL A 344 -15.91 30.18 -5.73
C VAL A 344 -15.62 30.82 -4.37
N LEU A 345 -16.60 30.80 -3.45
CA LEU A 345 -16.43 31.29 -2.09
C LEU A 345 -15.44 30.41 -1.29
N ASP A 346 -15.55 29.09 -1.39
CA ASP A 346 -14.63 28.14 -0.78
C ASP A 346 -13.20 28.29 -1.33
N GLU A 347 -13.07 28.64 -2.62
CA GLU A 347 -11.78 28.98 -3.22
C GLU A 347 -11.21 30.31 -2.67
N ALA A 348 -12.06 31.31 -2.46
CA ALA A 348 -11.65 32.62 -1.94
C ALA A 348 -11.26 32.59 -0.45
N GLU A 349 -11.79 31.66 0.35
CA GLU A 349 -11.57 31.57 1.81
C GLU A 349 -10.41 30.65 2.24
N GLY A 350 -9.61 30.16 1.28
CA GLY A 350 -8.47 29.28 1.58
C GLY A 350 -8.19 28.23 0.52
N GLY A 351 -8.98 28.19 -0.55
CA GLY A 351 -8.73 27.41 -1.76
C GLY A 351 -9.17 25.95 -1.62
N ILE A 352 -9.87 25.41 -2.60
CA ILE A 352 -9.95 23.98 -2.89
C ILE A 352 -8.87 23.57 -3.91
N LEU A 353 -8.30 24.52 -4.66
CA LEU A 353 -7.20 24.31 -5.59
C LEU A 353 -5.84 24.43 -4.91
N ARG A 354 -4.90 23.57 -5.28
CA ARG A 354 -3.50 23.61 -4.85
C ARG A 354 -2.60 23.41 -6.05
N GLU A 355 -1.42 24.01 -5.97
CA GLU A 355 -0.37 23.81 -6.96
C GLU A 355 0.22 22.41 -6.79
N GLU A 356 0.37 21.69 -7.89
CA GLU A 356 1.08 20.43 -7.91
C GLU A 356 2.58 20.69 -7.73
N VAL A 357 3.11 20.38 -6.54
CA VAL A 357 4.55 20.43 -6.28
C VAL A 357 5.18 19.14 -6.82
N GLU A 358 6.03 19.26 -7.84
CA GLU A 358 6.80 18.16 -8.44
C GLU A 358 7.83 17.54 -7.48
#